data_AF-A0A965R0D5-F1
#
_entry.id   AF-A0A965R0D5-F1
#
_cell.length_a   1.000
_cell.length_b   1.000
_cell.length_c   1.000
_cell.angle_alpha   90.00
_cell.angle_beta   90.00
_cell.angle_gamma   90.00
#
_symmetry.space_group_name_H-M   'P 1'
#
loop_
_entity.id
_entity.type
_entity.pdbx_description
1 polymer ?
#
loop_
_entity_poly.entity_id
_entity_poly.type
_entity_poly.pdbx_seq_one_letter_code
_entity_poly.pdbx_strand_id
1 'polypeptide(L)'
;MSVYTVYRQELQNRGFHSDPAQMRAVEALERCADEWSQYKHRRSNAIKKLLVHPPIPRGVYLYGGVGRGKSFLMDCFFDAVPLVRKTRLHFHEFMREVHHQLNELKGMAD
;
A
#
# COMPACT_ATOMS: atom_id res chain seq x y z
N MET A 1 -12.93 5.48 -4.08
CA MET A 1 -13.59 4.60 -3.10
C MET A 1 -12.70 4.58 -1.86
N SER A 2 -13.24 4.68 -0.66
CA SER A 2 -12.42 4.73 0.57
C SER A 2 -12.00 3.32 1.01
N VAL A 3 -10.89 3.22 1.77
CA VAL A 3 -10.43 1.95 2.36
C VAL A 3 -11.50 1.37 3.26
N TYR A 4 -12.17 2.21 4.06
CA TYR A 4 -13.29 1.81 4.90
C TYR A 4 -14.44 1.17 4.09
N THR A 5 -14.79 1.74 2.93
CA THR A 5 -15.88 1.23 2.10
C THR A 5 -15.55 -0.15 1.56
N VAL A 6 -14.35 -0.34 1.01
CA VAL A 6 -13.90 -1.64 0.50
C VAL A 6 -13.86 -2.67 1.63
N TYR A 7 -13.30 -2.31 2.79
CA TYR A 7 -13.24 -3.18 3.95
C TYR A 7 -14.63 -3.65 4.41
N ARG A 8 -15.59 -2.72 4.54
CA ARG A 8 -16.97 -3.04 4.92
C ARG A 8 -17.66 -3.96 3.92
N GLN A 9 -17.47 -3.70 2.62
CA GLN A 9 -18.01 -4.54 1.56
C GLN A 9 -17.41 -5.96 1.63
N GLU A 10 -16.10 -6.06 1.78
CA GLU A 10 -15.42 -7.36 1.82
C GLU A 10 -15.74 -8.18 3.08
N LEU A 11 -15.97 -7.52 4.22
CA LEU A 11 -16.46 -8.21 5.41
C LEU A 11 -17.82 -8.87 5.15
N GLN A 12 -18.74 -8.15 4.49
CA GLN A 12 -20.06 -8.68 4.14
C GLN A 12 -19.94 -9.82 3.12
N ASN A 13 -19.15 -9.62 2.06
CA ASN A 13 -18.95 -10.61 0.99
C ASN A 13 -18.40 -11.94 1.54
N ARG A 14 -17.52 -11.88 2.54
CA ARG A 14 -16.82 -13.06 3.08
C ARG A 14 -17.44 -13.61 4.37
N GLY A 15 -18.47 -12.96 4.91
CA GLY A 15 -19.05 -13.29 6.21
C GLY A 15 -18.06 -13.10 7.37
N PHE A 16 -17.12 -12.18 7.25
CA PHE A 16 -16.11 -11.90 8.26
C PHE A 16 -16.60 -10.87 9.27
N HIS A 17 -16.08 -10.95 10.50
CA HIS A 17 -16.40 -10.03 11.57
C HIS A 17 -15.23 -9.07 11.81
N SER A 18 -15.55 -7.79 11.93
CA SER A 18 -14.57 -6.75 12.27
C SER A 18 -14.17 -6.84 13.74
N ASP A 19 -12.96 -6.37 14.05
CA ASP A 19 -12.50 -6.14 15.42
C ASP A 19 -11.89 -4.74 15.59
N PRO A 20 -11.76 -4.22 16.83
CA PRO A 20 -11.23 -2.88 17.07
C PRO A 20 -9.81 -2.63 16.57
N ALA A 21 -8.96 -3.66 16.53
CA ALA A 21 -7.60 -3.52 16.00
C ALA A 21 -7.58 -3.44 14.47
N GLN A 22 -8.46 -4.18 13.80
CA GLN A 22 -8.66 -4.03 12.36
C GLN A 22 -9.18 -2.64 12.00
N MET A 23 -10.13 -2.09 12.77
CA MET A 23 -10.63 -0.73 12.54
C MET A 23 -9.54 0.33 12.66
N ARG A 24 -8.67 0.27 13.69
CA ARG A 24 -7.51 1.17 13.80
C ARG A 24 -6.55 1.03 12.61
N ALA A 25 -6.36 -0.19 12.11
CA ALA A 25 -5.55 -0.42 10.92
C ALA A 25 -6.20 0.20 9.66
N VAL A 26 -7.51 0.05 9.49
CA VAL A 26 -8.27 0.68 8.39
C VAL A 26 -8.14 2.20 8.44
N GLU A 27 -8.29 2.82 9.61
CA GLU A 27 -8.12 4.27 9.79
C GLU A 27 -6.70 4.73 9.40
N ALA A 28 -5.67 4.00 9.82
CA ALA A 28 -4.29 4.30 9.47
C ALA A 28 -4.04 4.18 7.96
N LEU A 29 -4.63 3.16 7.32
CA LEU A 29 -4.54 2.91 5.88
C LEU A 29 -5.32 3.96 5.07
N GLU A 30 -6.50 4.40 5.54
CA GLU A 30 -7.28 5.48 4.93
C GLU A 30 -6.47 6.78 4.91
N ARG A 31 -5.93 7.18 6.07
CA ARG A 31 -5.03 8.34 6.16
C ARG A 31 -3.87 8.23 5.17
N CYS A 32 -3.26 7.05 5.05
CA CYS A 32 -2.16 6.82 4.11
C CYS A 32 -2.61 7.01 2.65
N ALA A 33 -3.77 6.44 2.27
CA ALA A 33 -4.34 6.59 0.94
C ALA A 33 -4.60 8.07 0.60
N ASP A 34 -5.19 8.82 1.54
CA ASP A 34 -5.51 10.23 1.38
C ASP A 34 -4.25 11.09 1.24
N GLU A 35 -3.26 10.90 2.12
CA GLU A 35 -2.00 11.66 2.06
C GLU A 35 -1.28 11.42 0.73
N TRP A 36 -1.24 10.17 0.23
CA TRP A 36 -0.63 9.84 -1.05
C TRP A 36 -1.41 10.40 -2.25
N SER A 37 -2.75 10.35 -2.19
CA SER A 37 -3.62 10.94 -3.21
C SER A 37 -3.38 12.46 -3.32
N GLN A 38 -3.36 13.15 -2.18
CA GLN A 38 -3.10 14.59 -2.10
C GLN A 38 -1.69 14.94 -2.58
N TYR A 39 -0.67 14.17 -2.17
CA TYR A 39 0.70 14.36 -2.62
C TYR A 39 0.82 14.28 -4.15
N LYS A 40 0.18 13.28 -4.77
CA LYS A 40 0.17 13.12 -6.23
C LYS A 40 -0.60 14.25 -6.92
N HIS A 41 -1.72 14.68 -6.36
CA HIS A 41 -2.50 15.81 -6.89
C HIS A 41 -1.69 17.12 -6.90
N ARG A 42 -0.93 17.40 -5.83
CA ARG A 42 -0.02 18.55 -5.76
C ARG A 42 1.11 18.50 -6.80
N ARG A 43 1.47 17.31 -7.27
CA ARG A 43 2.52 17.05 -8.27
C ARG A 43 1.97 16.51 -9.59
N SER A 44 0.76 16.92 -9.98
CA SER A 44 0.04 16.33 -11.13
C SER A 44 0.73 16.53 -12.48
N ASN A 45 1.43 17.67 -12.68
CA ASN A 45 1.99 18.07 -13.98
C ASN A 45 3.48 18.41 -13.88
N ALA A 46 4.21 18.46 -15.01
CA ALA A 46 5.65 18.71 -15.05
C ALA A 46 6.09 20.01 -14.36
N ILE A 47 5.36 21.11 -14.58
CA ILE A 47 5.64 22.41 -13.94
C ILE A 47 5.46 22.31 -12.41
N LYS A 48 4.34 21.73 -11.95
CA LYS A 48 4.09 21.53 -10.51
C LYS A 48 5.15 20.62 -9.88
N LYS A 49 5.66 19.62 -10.61
CA LYS A 49 6.71 18.73 -10.13
C LYS A 49 8.06 19.44 -9.92
N LEU A 50 8.33 20.49 -10.70
CA LEU A 50 9.56 21.29 -10.64
C LEU A 50 9.51 22.37 -9.54
N LEU A 51 8.33 22.94 -9.26
CA LEU A 51 8.19 24.04 -8.30
C LEU A 51 7.71 23.58 -6.91
N VAL A 52 6.90 22.52 -6.84
CA VAL A 52 6.25 22.08 -5.61
C VAL A 52 6.94 20.82 -5.07
N HIS A 53 7.57 20.98 -3.90
CA HIS A 53 8.27 19.92 -3.18
C HIS A 53 7.62 19.68 -1.80
N PRO A 54 6.38 19.14 -1.76
CA PRO A 54 5.77 18.82 -0.48
C PRO A 54 6.51 17.65 0.18
N PRO A 55 6.46 17.53 1.52
CA PRO A 55 7.03 16.39 2.22
C PRO A 55 6.40 15.09 1.73
N ILE A 56 7.21 14.03 1.66
CA ILE A 56 6.75 12.71 1.20
C ILE A 56 5.87 12.10 2.31
N PRO A 57 4.65 11.64 1.99
CA PRO A 57 3.79 10.93 2.94
C PRO A 57 4.45 9.69 3.52
N ARG A 58 4.20 9.42 4.81
CA ARG A 58 4.72 8.22 5.45
C ARG A 58 3.81 7.02 5.15
N GLY A 59 4.42 5.84 5.05
CA GLY A 59 3.70 4.57 4.94
C GLY A 59 3.08 4.12 6.27
N VAL A 60 2.41 2.97 6.22
CA VAL A 60 1.84 2.27 7.39
C VAL A 60 2.51 0.91 7.52
N TYR A 61 2.94 0.58 8.74
CA TYR A 61 3.49 -0.73 9.07
C TYR A 61 2.50 -1.49 9.97
N LEU A 62 1.86 -2.51 9.41
CA LEU A 62 0.92 -3.36 10.16
C LEU A 62 1.67 -4.51 10.81
N TYR A 63 1.59 -4.62 12.14
CA TYR A 63 2.16 -5.70 12.93
C TYR A 63 1.11 -6.33 13.85
N GLY A 64 1.38 -7.54 14.32
CA GLY A 64 0.49 -8.29 15.20
C GLY A 64 0.50 -9.79 14.89
N GLY A 65 -0.22 -10.56 15.72
CA GLY A 65 -0.25 -12.02 15.64
C GLY A 65 -0.66 -12.61 14.28
N VAL A 66 -0.32 -13.88 14.07
CA VAL A 66 -0.76 -14.66 12.90
C VAL A 66 -2.29 -14.76 12.89
N GLY A 67 -2.91 -14.79 11.71
CA GLY A 67 -4.37 -14.91 11.57
C GLY A 67 -5.19 -13.64 11.85
N ARG A 68 -4.57 -12.50 12.19
CA ARG A 68 -5.29 -11.24 12.49
C ARG A 68 -5.86 -10.50 11.27
N GLY A 69 -5.75 -11.06 10.06
CA GLY A 69 -6.28 -10.43 8.85
C GLY A 69 -5.40 -9.33 8.24
N LYS A 70 -4.09 -9.28 8.55
CA LYS A 70 -3.18 -8.27 7.97
C LYS A 70 -3.15 -8.31 6.42
N SER A 71 -3.08 -9.51 5.84
CA SER A 71 -3.11 -9.68 4.38
C SER A 71 -4.44 -9.23 3.79
N PHE A 72 -5.55 -9.54 4.46
CA PHE A 72 -6.89 -9.11 4.10
C PHE A 72 -7.06 -7.59 4.10
N LEU A 73 -6.55 -6.91 5.14
CA LEU A 73 -6.54 -5.45 5.20
C LEU A 73 -5.71 -4.84 4.06
N MET A 74 -4.61 -5.49 3.68
CA MET A 74 -3.81 -5.06 2.52
C MET A 74 -4.51 -5.31 1.18
N ASP A 75 -5.35 -6.34 1.05
CA ASP A 75 -6.24 -6.51 -0.12
C ASP A 75 -7.15 -5.28 -0.25
N CYS A 76 -7.87 -4.96 0.84
CA CYS A 76 -8.83 -3.86 0.86
C CYS A 76 -8.17 -2.51 0.56
N PHE A 77 -7.00 -2.26 1.16
CA PHE A 77 -6.22 -1.06 0.89
C PHE A 77 -5.76 -0.98 -0.56
N PHE A 78 -5.19 -2.08 -1.08
CA PHE A 78 -4.72 -2.11 -2.46
C PHE A 78 -5.87 -1.80 -3.41
N ASP A 79 -7.07 -2.34 -3.22
CA ASP A 79 -8.21 -2.09 -4.09
C ASP A 79 -8.77 -0.66 -3.96
N ALA A 80 -8.81 -0.12 -2.75
CA ALA A 80 -9.36 1.21 -2.49
C ALA A 80 -8.49 2.36 -3.03
N VAL A 81 -7.16 2.22 -2.98
CA VAL A 81 -6.24 3.32 -3.29
C VAL A 81 -6.36 3.75 -4.76
N PRO A 82 -6.72 5.02 -5.06
CA PRO A 82 -6.95 5.50 -6.43
C PRO A 82 -5.65 5.85 -7.16
N LEU A 83 -4.59 5.08 -6.95
CA LEU A 83 -3.31 5.23 -7.65
C LEU A 83 -3.25 4.23 -8.80
N VAL A 84 -3.01 4.75 -10.01
CA VAL A 84 -2.87 3.92 -11.22
C VAL A 84 -1.58 3.07 -11.17
N ARG A 85 -0.48 3.66 -10.68
CA ARG A 85 0.81 2.99 -10.57
C ARG A 85 1.04 2.52 -9.13
N LYS A 86 0.50 1.35 -8.81
CA LYS A 86 0.69 0.65 -7.54
C LYS A 86 1.00 -0.81 -7.82
N THR A 87 1.93 -1.38 -7.06
CA THR A 87 2.32 -2.80 -7.15
C THR A 87 2.19 -3.41 -5.78
N ARG A 88 1.68 -4.65 -5.73
CA ARG A 88 1.65 -5.44 -4.51
C ARG A 88 2.64 -6.58 -4.64
N LEU A 89 3.45 -6.77 -3.60
CA LEU A 89 4.52 -7.76 -3.60
C LEU A 89 4.46 -8.58 -2.32
N HIS A 90 4.70 -9.88 -2.43
CA HIS A 90 5.03 -10.71 -1.28
C HIS A 90 6.52 -10.60 -1.02
N PHE A 91 6.90 -10.18 0.19
CA PHE A 91 8.30 -9.84 0.51
C PHE A 91 9.30 -10.94 0.15
N HIS A 92 8.99 -12.20 0.46
CA HIS A 92 9.89 -13.32 0.18
C HIS A 92 10.09 -13.55 -1.33
N GLU A 93 9.03 -13.41 -2.12
CA GLU A 93 9.11 -13.52 -3.58
C GLU A 93 9.90 -12.36 -4.18
N PHE A 94 9.64 -11.15 -3.70
CA PHE A 94 10.40 -9.96 -4.07
C PHE A 94 11.90 -10.12 -3.76
N MET A 95 12.26 -10.57 -2.56
CA MET A 95 13.67 -10.75 -2.19
C MET A 95 14.34 -11.85 -3.01
N ARG A 96 13.62 -12.93 -3.34
CA ARG A 96 14.14 -13.98 -4.24
C ARG A 96 14.48 -13.42 -5.62
N GLU A 97 13.59 -12.60 -6.18
CA GLU A 97 13.80 -11.95 -7.48
C GLU A 97 15.00 -10.99 -7.44
N VAL A 98 15.09 -10.16 -6.40
CA VAL A 98 16.24 -9.26 -6.18
C VAL A 98 17.54 -10.05 -6.14
N HIS A 99 17.58 -11.17 -5.42
CA HIS A 99 18.78 -12.01 -5.36
C HIS A 99 19.12 -12.67 -6.70
N HIS A 100 18.12 -13.06 -7.49
CA HIS A 100 18.34 -13.59 -8.83
C HIS A 100 19.00 -12.55 -9.75
N GLN A 101 18.41 -11.37 -9.84
CA GLN A 101 18.92 -10.27 -10.67
C GLN A 101 20.34 -9.86 -10.28
N LEU A 102 20.63 -9.80 -8.96
CA LEU A 102 21.98 -9.50 -8.48
C LEU A 102 23.00 -10.58 -8.88
N ASN A 103 22.59 -11.84 -9.00
CA ASN A 103 23.48 -12.91 -9.46
C ASN A 103 23.70 -12.87 -10.97
N GLU A 104 22.70 -12.48 -11.77
CA GLU A 104 22.85 -12.31 -13.23
C GLU A 104 23.79 -11.16 -13.57
N LEU A 105 23.79 -10.10 -12.75
CA LEU A 105 24.69 -8.96 -12.90
C LEU A 105 26.13 -9.27 -12.46
N LYS A 106 26.34 -10.32 -11.64
CA LYS A 106 27.69 -10.72 -11.24
C LYS A 106 28.45 -11.28 -12.45
N GLY A 107 29.47 -10.55 -12.87
CA GLY A 107 30.36 -10.96 -13.96
C GLY A 107 30.18 -10.18 -15.27
N MET A 108 29.22 -9.25 -15.32
CA MET A 108 29.22 -8.19 -16.34
C MET A 108 30.20 -7.10 -15.91
N ALA A 109 31.18 -6.77 -16.75
CA ALA A 109 32.03 -5.60 -16.55
C ALA A 109 31.21 -4.33 -16.81
N ASP A 110 31.44 -3.28 -16.00
CA ASP A 110 30.76 -1.98 -16.06
C ASP A 110 30.79 -1.33 -17.45
#